data_AF-A0A917H1Q6-F1
#
_entry.id   AF-A0A917H1Q6-F1
#
_cell.length_a   1.000
_cell.length_b   1.000
_cell.length_c   1.000
_cell.angle_alpha   90.00
_cell.angle_beta   90.00
_cell.angle_gamma   90.00
#
_symmetry.space_group_name_H-M   'P 1'
#
loop_
_entity.id
_entity.type
_entity.pdbx_description
1 polymer ?
#
loop_
_entity_poly.entity_id
_entity_poly.type
_entity_poly.pdbx_seq_one_letter_code
_entity_poly.pdbx_strand_id
1 'polypeptide(L)'
;MTEVLYEWMDAEQAATALKEYLAERAPALAQLRSAMADGGLDPDEMLEGTLESVGPVWEWITARVAELGVDPRPVEEDPTRPGWPSWIRHGILVDPHPPAESLGLVDGFASYLGQVITDAVPAAVWIIGHHRFDDFPMLNRPVLAAGVHQVCLPALPLYSVYQTVRGREGMGGAEMVEQVRRTIAALRGEGPEAATAEEPLVTVVAEVDCFDVGLRDDIAEDHPGVVDRLVAELADREGVESVHRYGPAALVVDAPSWPELRLRMWLALWLQRHLPR
;
A
#
# COMPACT_ATOMS: atom_id res chain seq x y z
N MET A 1 12.19 -18.43 -13.64
CA MET A 1 13.14 -17.39 -13.16
C MET A 1 12.70 -17.03 -11.76
N THR A 2 13.61 -16.94 -10.80
CA THR A 2 13.28 -16.41 -9.46
C THR A 2 12.90 -14.95 -9.62
N GLU A 3 11.75 -14.54 -9.11
CA GLU A 3 11.29 -13.15 -9.18
C GLU A 3 12.22 -12.27 -8.34
N VAL A 4 12.70 -11.17 -8.94
CA VAL A 4 13.53 -10.19 -8.25
C VAL A 4 12.62 -9.25 -7.47
N LEU A 5 12.99 -8.93 -6.23
CA LEU A 5 12.27 -7.96 -5.41
C LEU A 5 12.51 -6.54 -5.90
N TYR A 6 11.50 -5.66 -5.77
CA TYR A 6 11.60 -4.25 -6.23
C TYR A 6 12.84 -3.52 -5.69
N GLU A 7 13.21 -3.76 -4.43
CA GLU A 7 14.38 -3.17 -3.78
C GLU A 7 15.72 -3.54 -4.43
N TRP A 8 15.77 -4.62 -5.21
CA TRP A 8 16.98 -5.10 -5.88
C TRP A 8 16.91 -4.98 -7.40
N MET A 9 15.83 -4.40 -7.92
CA MET A 9 15.70 -4.22 -9.36
C MET A 9 16.66 -3.16 -9.87
N ASP A 10 17.34 -3.48 -10.97
CA ASP A 10 17.93 -2.45 -11.83
C ASP A 10 16.86 -1.74 -12.68
N ALA A 11 17.29 -0.74 -13.46
CA ALA A 11 16.38 0.05 -14.28
C ALA A 11 15.65 -0.78 -15.37
N GLU A 12 16.29 -1.82 -15.93
CA GLU A 12 15.68 -2.66 -16.96
C GLU A 12 14.63 -3.60 -16.38
N GLN A 13 14.95 -4.18 -15.20
CA GLN A 13 14.04 -5.01 -14.43
C GLN A 13 12.82 -4.20 -13.97
N ALA A 14 13.01 -3.00 -13.43
CA ALA A 14 11.92 -2.12 -13.02
C ALA A 14 11.03 -1.70 -14.21
N ALA A 15 11.64 -1.41 -15.37
CA ALA A 15 10.88 -1.10 -16.59
C ALA A 15 10.09 -2.32 -17.10
N THR A 16 10.61 -3.53 -16.94
CA THR A 16 9.89 -4.77 -17.28
C THR A 16 8.73 -5.01 -16.32
N ALA A 17 8.94 -4.84 -15.02
CA ALA A 17 7.90 -4.96 -14.01
C ALA A 17 6.77 -3.92 -14.20
N LEU A 18 7.11 -2.68 -14.60
CA LEU A 18 6.09 -1.68 -14.96
C LEU A 18 5.26 -2.12 -16.18
N LYS A 19 5.90 -2.63 -17.23
CA LYS A 19 5.18 -3.11 -18.42
C LYS A 19 4.23 -4.26 -18.09
N GLU A 20 4.68 -5.20 -17.27
CA GLU A 20 3.87 -6.32 -16.80
C GLU A 20 2.68 -5.83 -15.97
N TYR A 21 2.94 -4.97 -14.97
CA TYR A 21 1.89 -4.35 -14.16
C TYR A 21 0.81 -3.67 -15.01
N LEU A 22 1.24 -2.89 -16.01
CA LEU A 22 0.32 -2.20 -16.92
C LEU A 22 -0.49 -3.16 -17.79
N ALA A 23 0.12 -4.26 -18.25
CA ALA A 23 -0.57 -5.29 -19.01
C ALA A 23 -1.65 -6.02 -18.18
N GLU A 24 -1.46 -6.12 -16.86
CA GLU A 24 -2.39 -6.77 -15.94
C GLU A 24 -3.63 -5.91 -15.59
N ARG A 25 -3.63 -4.58 -15.82
CA ARG A 25 -4.71 -3.69 -15.33
C ARG A 25 -6.10 -4.04 -15.87
N ALA A 26 -6.23 -4.20 -17.18
CA ALA A 26 -7.52 -4.54 -17.79
C ALA A 26 -8.00 -5.96 -17.38
N PRO A 27 -7.14 -7.01 -17.41
CA PRO A 27 -7.48 -8.31 -16.85
C PRO A 27 -7.92 -8.27 -15.38
N ALA A 28 -7.21 -7.54 -14.52
CA ALA A 28 -7.53 -7.42 -13.09
C ALA A 28 -8.89 -6.76 -12.85
N LEU A 29 -9.20 -5.70 -13.59
CA LEU A 29 -10.52 -5.07 -13.53
C LEU A 29 -11.63 -6.01 -14.01
N ALA A 30 -11.39 -6.78 -15.08
CA ALA A 30 -12.34 -7.78 -15.56
C ALA A 30 -12.61 -8.88 -14.53
N GLN A 31 -11.58 -9.31 -13.79
CA GLN A 31 -11.72 -10.26 -12.69
C GLN A 31 -12.57 -9.70 -11.55
N LEU A 32 -12.35 -8.44 -11.16
CA LEU A 32 -13.19 -7.77 -10.15
C LEU A 32 -14.66 -7.72 -10.58
N ARG A 33 -14.91 -7.36 -11.85
CA ARG A 33 -16.26 -7.34 -12.43
C ARG A 33 -16.93 -8.72 -12.38
N SER A 34 -16.20 -9.77 -12.74
CA SER A 34 -16.70 -11.14 -12.64
C SER A 34 -17.03 -11.50 -11.20
N ALA A 35 -16.15 -11.21 -10.25
CA ALA A 35 -16.36 -11.53 -8.84
C ALA A 35 -17.58 -10.80 -8.25
N MET A 36 -17.82 -9.53 -8.64
CA MET A 36 -19.04 -8.80 -8.25
C MET A 36 -20.30 -9.42 -8.83
N ALA A 37 -20.28 -9.79 -10.12
CA ALA A 37 -21.41 -10.44 -10.78
C ALA A 37 -21.74 -11.81 -10.15
N ASP A 38 -20.72 -12.61 -9.84
CA ASP A 38 -20.87 -13.90 -9.13
C ASP A 38 -21.44 -13.70 -7.72
N GLY A 39 -21.15 -12.55 -7.09
CA GLY A 39 -21.73 -12.09 -5.82
C GLY A 39 -23.13 -11.48 -5.93
N GLY A 40 -23.74 -11.45 -7.13
CA GLY A 40 -25.09 -10.93 -7.36
C GLY A 40 -25.20 -9.40 -7.45
N LEU A 41 -24.07 -8.69 -7.58
CA LEU A 41 -24.04 -7.26 -7.84
C LEU A 41 -23.99 -6.99 -9.35
N ASP A 42 -24.49 -5.83 -9.78
CA ASP A 42 -24.27 -5.35 -11.15
C ASP A 42 -22.94 -4.58 -11.23
N PRO A 43 -21.91 -5.10 -11.93
CA PRO A 43 -20.63 -4.42 -12.03
C PRO A 43 -20.69 -3.08 -12.78
N ASP A 44 -21.68 -2.88 -13.66
CA ASP A 44 -21.86 -1.59 -14.36
C ASP A 44 -22.37 -0.50 -13.42
N GLU A 45 -23.24 -0.86 -12.47
CA GLU A 45 -23.73 0.07 -11.43
C GLU A 45 -22.70 0.28 -10.31
N MET A 46 -21.87 -0.72 -10.00
CA MET A 46 -20.89 -0.60 -8.91
C MET A 46 -19.61 0.14 -9.31
N LEU A 47 -19.17 -0.01 -10.57
CA LEU A 47 -17.89 0.52 -11.06
C LEU A 47 -18.10 1.67 -12.07
N GLU A 48 -18.87 2.68 -11.66
CA GLU A 48 -19.28 3.82 -12.50
C GLU A 48 -18.13 4.76 -12.92
N GLY A 49 -16.92 4.57 -12.38
CA GLY A 49 -15.76 5.43 -12.64
C GLY A 49 -15.79 6.75 -11.85
N THR A 50 -16.61 6.83 -10.81
CA THR A 50 -16.78 8.05 -9.99
C THR A 50 -16.06 7.92 -8.64
N LEU A 51 -15.74 9.05 -8.01
CA LEU A 51 -15.17 9.04 -6.66
C LEU A 51 -16.18 8.47 -5.64
N GLU A 52 -17.47 8.73 -5.84
CA GLU A 52 -18.57 8.30 -4.97
C GLU A 52 -18.70 6.78 -4.91
N SER A 53 -18.46 6.09 -6.03
CA SER A 53 -18.52 4.63 -6.12
C SER A 53 -17.37 3.90 -5.40
N VAL A 54 -16.26 4.58 -5.06
CA VAL A 54 -15.10 3.99 -4.39
C VAL A 54 -15.49 3.36 -3.06
N GLY A 55 -16.33 4.03 -2.28
CA GLY A 55 -16.73 3.59 -0.93
C GLY A 55 -17.51 2.28 -0.96
N PRO A 56 -18.64 2.20 -1.68
CA PRO A 56 -19.42 0.97 -1.82
C PRO A 56 -18.62 -0.22 -2.37
N VAL A 57 -17.76 0.02 -3.37
CA VAL A 57 -16.88 -1.03 -3.92
C VAL A 57 -15.93 -1.54 -2.84
N TRP A 58 -15.32 -0.64 -2.07
CA TRP A 58 -14.39 -1.02 -1.01
C TRP A 58 -15.06 -1.75 0.15
N GLU A 59 -16.28 -1.36 0.53
CA GLU A 59 -17.08 -2.06 1.55
C GLU A 59 -17.39 -3.50 1.13
N TRP A 60 -17.76 -3.71 -0.14
CA TRP A 60 -17.98 -5.05 -0.67
C TRP A 60 -16.70 -5.90 -0.64
N ILE A 61 -15.56 -5.34 -1.06
CA ILE A 61 -14.26 -6.04 -1.04
C ILE A 61 -13.87 -6.41 0.38
N THR A 62 -13.97 -5.48 1.33
CA THR A 62 -13.56 -5.73 2.72
C THR A 62 -14.45 -6.77 3.41
N ALA A 63 -15.76 -6.77 3.14
CA ALA A 63 -16.65 -7.84 3.59
C ALA A 63 -16.23 -9.21 3.03
N ARG A 64 -15.93 -9.28 1.73
CA ARG A 64 -15.48 -10.52 1.09
C ARG A 64 -14.13 -11.02 1.63
N VAL A 65 -13.19 -10.11 1.84
CA VAL A 65 -11.89 -10.41 2.46
C VAL A 65 -12.06 -10.95 3.89
N ALA A 66 -12.97 -10.38 4.67
CA ALA A 66 -13.26 -10.86 6.02
C ALA A 66 -13.82 -12.29 6.02
N GLU A 67 -14.65 -12.64 5.04
CA GLU A 67 -15.15 -14.02 4.85
C GLU A 67 -14.05 -15.01 4.45
N LEU A 68 -13.11 -14.57 3.60
CA LEU A 68 -12.01 -15.40 3.12
C LEU A 68 -10.94 -15.65 4.18
N GLY A 69 -10.74 -14.70 5.11
CA GLY A 69 -9.78 -14.82 6.19
C GLY A 69 -8.32 -14.85 5.71
N VAL A 70 -7.52 -15.72 6.33
CA VAL A 70 -6.08 -15.86 6.04
C VAL A 70 -5.81 -17.16 5.29
N ASP A 71 -4.78 -17.18 4.44
CA ASP A 71 -4.27 -18.45 3.94
C ASP A 71 -3.66 -19.24 5.12
N PRO A 72 -3.96 -20.54 5.27
CA PRO A 72 -3.38 -21.35 6.34
C PRO A 72 -1.91 -21.70 6.12
N ARG A 73 -1.35 -21.46 4.92
CA ARG A 73 0.04 -21.76 4.60
C ARG A 73 0.91 -20.51 4.79
N PRO A 74 2.19 -20.69 5.15
CA PRO A 74 3.17 -19.62 5.07
C PRO A 74 3.32 -19.07 3.65
N VAL A 75 3.61 -17.77 3.51
CA VAL A 75 3.84 -17.09 2.21
C VAL A 75 4.87 -17.84 1.35
N GLU A 76 5.93 -18.37 1.96
CA GLU A 76 7.02 -19.07 1.25
C GLU A 76 6.59 -20.42 0.69
N GLU A 77 5.52 -21.01 1.24
CA GLU A 77 5.00 -22.33 0.87
C GLU A 77 3.73 -22.23 0.02
N ASP A 78 3.21 -21.02 -0.26
CA ASP A 78 1.98 -20.86 -1.03
C ASP A 78 2.20 -21.19 -2.53
N PRO A 79 1.63 -22.31 -3.04
CA PRO A 79 1.77 -22.70 -4.45
C PRO A 79 1.07 -21.75 -5.42
N THR A 80 0.21 -20.86 -4.93
CA THR A 80 -0.52 -19.88 -5.77
C THR A 80 0.32 -18.64 -6.07
N ARG A 81 1.44 -18.42 -5.35
CA ARG A 81 2.31 -17.24 -5.50
C ARG A 81 2.69 -16.92 -6.96
N PRO A 82 3.04 -17.87 -7.83
CA PRO A 82 3.35 -17.57 -9.23
C PRO A 82 2.21 -16.93 -10.03
N GLY A 83 0.96 -17.08 -9.56
CA GLY A 83 -0.24 -16.50 -10.18
C GLY A 83 -0.73 -15.22 -9.50
N TRP A 84 -0.05 -14.72 -8.46
CA TRP A 84 -0.42 -13.47 -7.81
C TRP A 84 -0.19 -12.27 -8.73
N PRO A 85 -0.79 -11.10 -8.47
CA PRO A 85 -0.50 -9.87 -9.21
C PRO A 85 1.00 -9.50 -9.22
N SER A 86 1.53 -8.99 -10.33
CA SER A 86 2.97 -8.68 -10.45
C SER A 86 3.48 -7.74 -9.35
N TRP A 87 2.69 -6.72 -8.99
CA TRP A 87 3.06 -5.74 -7.97
C TRP A 87 3.25 -6.33 -6.57
N ILE A 88 2.68 -7.51 -6.31
CA ILE A 88 2.81 -8.20 -5.03
C ILE A 88 3.78 -9.38 -5.11
N ARG A 89 3.91 -10.01 -6.29
CA ARG A 89 4.93 -11.03 -6.59
C ARG A 89 6.37 -10.51 -6.42
N HIS A 90 6.63 -9.31 -6.93
CA HIS A 90 7.89 -8.57 -6.75
C HIS A 90 8.00 -7.86 -5.38
N GLY A 91 6.97 -7.96 -4.56
CA GLY A 91 6.94 -7.45 -3.20
C GLY A 91 7.20 -8.55 -2.17
N ILE A 92 7.39 -8.11 -0.92
CA ILE A 92 7.45 -9.02 0.21
C ILE A 92 6.13 -8.99 0.96
N LEU A 93 5.48 -10.15 1.03
CA LEU A 93 4.35 -10.41 1.92
C LEU A 93 4.83 -11.15 3.15
N VAL A 94 3.93 -11.27 4.11
CA VAL A 94 4.19 -11.77 5.44
C VAL A 94 3.00 -12.46 6.05
N ASP A 95 3.31 -13.42 6.92
CA ASP A 95 2.32 -14.24 7.58
C ASP A 95 1.68 -13.56 8.80
N PRO A 96 0.41 -13.89 9.08
CA PRO A 96 -0.54 -14.51 8.17
C PRO A 96 -0.87 -13.55 7.01
N HIS A 97 -1.02 -14.11 5.81
CA HIS A 97 -1.28 -13.35 4.59
C HIS A 97 -2.70 -13.59 4.06
N PRO A 98 -3.27 -12.63 3.29
CA PRO A 98 -4.53 -12.84 2.60
C PRO A 98 -4.38 -13.92 1.53
N PRO A 99 -5.40 -14.78 1.32
CA PRO A 99 -5.36 -15.76 0.23
C PRO A 99 -5.34 -15.08 -1.13
N ALA A 100 -4.91 -15.81 -2.17
CA ALA A 100 -4.80 -15.29 -3.54
C ALA A 100 -6.07 -14.60 -4.06
N GLU A 101 -7.25 -15.09 -3.68
CA GLU A 101 -8.54 -14.47 -4.04
C GLU A 101 -8.66 -13.04 -3.48
N SER A 102 -8.26 -12.81 -2.22
CA SER A 102 -8.24 -11.48 -1.62
C SER A 102 -7.24 -10.55 -2.32
N LEU A 103 -6.07 -11.07 -2.70
CA LEU A 103 -5.06 -10.31 -3.45
C LEU A 103 -5.57 -9.91 -4.84
N GLY A 104 -6.32 -10.81 -5.51
CA GLY A 104 -6.97 -10.52 -6.79
C GLY A 104 -8.02 -9.41 -6.70
N LEU A 105 -8.84 -9.41 -5.64
CA LEU A 105 -9.82 -8.33 -5.40
C LEU A 105 -9.12 -6.98 -5.20
N VAL A 106 -8.03 -6.95 -4.44
CA VAL A 106 -7.21 -5.74 -4.24
C VAL A 106 -6.61 -5.26 -5.56
N ASP A 107 -6.12 -6.17 -6.40
CA ASP A 107 -5.53 -5.81 -7.69
C ASP A 107 -6.54 -5.22 -8.69
N GLY A 108 -7.73 -5.82 -8.75
CA GLY A 108 -8.84 -5.28 -9.52
C GLY A 108 -9.28 -3.91 -9.01
N PHE A 109 -9.32 -3.72 -7.69
CA PHE A 109 -9.63 -2.42 -7.09
C PHE A 109 -8.56 -1.37 -7.37
N ALA A 110 -7.27 -1.72 -7.28
CA ALA A 110 -6.19 -0.81 -7.64
C ALA A 110 -6.26 -0.40 -9.11
N SER A 111 -6.69 -1.30 -9.99
CA SER A 111 -6.92 -1.00 -11.41
C SER A 111 -8.10 -0.05 -11.62
N TYR A 112 -9.19 -0.25 -10.84
CA TYR A 112 -10.33 0.67 -10.81
C TYR A 112 -9.96 2.06 -10.30
N LEU A 113 -9.23 2.14 -9.18
CA LEU A 113 -8.70 3.39 -8.65
C LEU A 113 -7.82 4.11 -9.68
N GLY A 114 -7.03 3.36 -10.44
CA GLY A 114 -6.26 3.89 -11.56
C GLY A 114 -7.13 4.68 -12.54
N GLN A 115 -8.26 4.11 -12.97
CA GLN A 115 -9.21 4.78 -13.88
C GLN A 115 -9.84 6.03 -13.27
N VAL A 116 -10.41 5.89 -12.06
CA VAL A 116 -11.07 7.00 -11.34
C VAL A 116 -10.11 8.18 -11.17
N ILE A 117 -8.86 7.91 -10.79
CA ILE A 117 -7.86 8.95 -10.54
C ILE A 117 -7.35 9.55 -11.85
N THR A 118 -7.10 8.77 -12.91
CA THR A 118 -6.64 9.33 -14.20
C THR A 118 -7.70 10.18 -14.88
N ASP A 119 -8.99 9.84 -14.70
CA ASP A 119 -10.09 10.66 -15.21
C ASP A 119 -10.20 11.99 -14.45
N ALA A 120 -9.96 11.96 -13.13
CA ALA A 120 -9.94 13.16 -12.30
C ALA A 120 -8.66 14.01 -12.46
N VAL A 121 -7.53 13.38 -12.79
CA VAL A 121 -6.21 14.01 -12.94
C VAL A 121 -5.58 13.57 -14.25
N PRO A 122 -5.94 14.17 -15.40
CA PRO A 122 -5.43 13.74 -16.71
C PRO A 122 -3.90 13.85 -16.89
N ALA A 123 -3.24 14.61 -16.03
CA ALA A 123 -1.77 14.71 -16.00
C ALA A 123 -1.10 13.53 -15.28
N ALA A 124 -1.85 12.71 -14.55
CA ALA A 124 -1.34 11.56 -13.83
C ALA A 124 -0.96 10.45 -14.81
N VAL A 125 0.28 9.97 -14.70
CA VAL A 125 0.84 8.95 -15.59
C VAL A 125 1.51 7.85 -14.78
N TRP A 126 1.42 6.63 -15.29
CA TRP A 126 2.13 5.50 -14.70
C TRP A 126 3.62 5.58 -15.03
N ILE A 127 4.44 5.56 -13.99
CA ILE A 127 5.90 5.61 -14.10
C ILE A 127 6.54 4.58 -13.15
N ILE A 128 7.85 4.44 -13.27
CA ILE A 128 8.67 3.74 -12.28
C ILE A 128 8.90 4.72 -11.14
N GLY A 129 8.59 4.30 -9.92
CA GLY A 129 8.81 5.09 -8.73
C GLY A 129 10.29 5.42 -8.58
N HIS A 130 10.58 6.69 -8.34
CA HIS A 130 11.93 7.20 -8.26
C HIS A 130 12.07 8.22 -7.13
N HIS A 131 13.26 8.31 -6.57
CA HIS A 131 13.60 9.34 -5.59
C HIS A 131 15.11 9.59 -5.59
N ARG A 132 15.53 10.70 -4.99
CA ARG A 132 16.96 10.97 -4.77
C ARG A 132 17.59 10.13 -3.66
N PHE A 133 16.76 9.44 -2.88
CA PHE A 133 17.20 8.57 -1.78
C PHE A 133 17.00 7.13 -2.22
N ASP A 134 18.04 6.32 -2.09
CA ASP A 134 18.08 4.94 -2.57
C ASP A 134 17.14 4.00 -1.79
N ASP A 135 16.65 4.45 -0.63
CA ASP A 135 15.79 3.70 0.28
C ASP A 135 14.32 4.14 0.22
N PHE A 136 13.95 4.99 -0.75
CA PHE A 136 12.58 5.46 -0.89
C PHE A 136 11.57 4.29 -1.04
N PRO A 137 10.47 4.25 -0.26
CA PRO A 137 9.59 3.07 -0.20
C PRO A 137 8.96 2.66 -1.54
N MET A 138 8.84 3.61 -2.48
CA MET A 138 8.24 3.39 -3.79
C MET A 138 9.27 3.21 -4.91
N LEU A 139 10.57 3.19 -4.60
CA LEU A 139 11.62 2.98 -5.59
C LEU A 139 11.37 1.71 -6.41
N ASN A 140 11.54 1.79 -7.74
CA ASN A 140 11.34 0.71 -8.71
C ASN A 140 9.91 0.18 -8.86
N ARG A 141 8.95 0.63 -8.04
CA ARG A 141 7.55 0.17 -8.11
C ARG A 141 6.77 0.88 -9.21
N PRO A 142 5.74 0.25 -9.78
CA PRO A 142 4.73 0.97 -10.54
C PRO A 142 4.03 2.00 -9.65
N VAL A 143 4.09 3.27 -10.03
CA VAL A 143 3.40 4.36 -9.32
C VAL A 143 2.61 5.20 -10.31
N LEU A 144 1.48 5.72 -9.85
CA LEU A 144 0.79 6.79 -10.55
C LEU A 144 1.38 8.12 -10.08
N ALA A 145 1.77 8.98 -11.02
CA ALA A 145 2.51 10.19 -10.68
C ALA A 145 2.06 11.41 -11.48
N ALA A 146 2.11 12.58 -10.82
CA ALA A 146 1.88 13.87 -11.44
C ALA A 146 2.78 14.92 -10.75
N GLY A 147 3.63 15.59 -11.53
CA GLY A 147 4.63 16.50 -10.98
C GLY A 147 5.64 15.76 -10.10
N VAL A 148 5.73 16.15 -8.83
CA VAL A 148 6.62 15.52 -7.84
C VAL A 148 5.92 14.41 -7.03
N HIS A 149 4.61 14.27 -7.18
CA HIS A 149 3.79 13.34 -6.40
C HIS A 149 3.74 11.98 -7.07
N GLN A 150 3.92 10.93 -6.26
CA GLN A 150 3.96 9.55 -6.68
C GLN A 150 3.13 8.72 -5.68
N VAL A 151 2.30 7.80 -6.18
CA VAL A 151 1.48 6.92 -5.32
C VAL A 151 1.49 5.49 -5.85
N CYS A 152 1.73 4.54 -4.96
CA CYS A 152 1.55 3.11 -5.22
C CYS A 152 0.10 2.72 -4.86
N LEU A 153 -0.81 2.72 -5.84
CA LEU A 153 -2.25 2.52 -5.61
C LEU A 153 -2.61 1.24 -4.83
N PRO A 154 -1.97 0.07 -5.07
CA PRO A 154 -2.31 -1.16 -4.33
C PRO A 154 -1.92 -1.13 -2.84
N ALA A 155 -1.00 -0.24 -2.43
CA ALA A 155 -0.35 -0.33 -1.12
C ALA A 155 -1.33 -0.15 0.05
N LEU A 156 -2.20 0.85 -0.02
CA LEU A 156 -3.15 1.13 1.06
C LEU A 156 -4.33 0.14 1.11
N PRO A 157 -4.97 -0.22 -0.02
CA PRO A 157 -5.91 -1.34 -0.05
C PRO A 157 -5.33 -2.63 0.54
N LEU A 158 -4.11 -3.01 0.14
CA LEU A 158 -3.44 -4.19 0.70
C LEU A 158 -3.24 -4.06 2.21
N TYR A 159 -2.74 -2.92 2.69
CA TYR A 159 -2.57 -2.66 4.12
C TYR A 159 -3.88 -2.85 4.88
N SER A 160 -4.97 -2.31 4.35
CA SER A 160 -6.29 -2.44 4.97
C SER A 160 -6.77 -3.89 4.99
N VAL A 161 -6.59 -4.63 3.91
CA VAL A 161 -6.88 -6.07 3.86
C VAL A 161 -6.10 -6.83 4.93
N TYR A 162 -4.81 -6.50 5.12
CA TYR A 162 -3.99 -7.07 6.19
C TYR A 162 -4.54 -6.80 7.59
N GLN A 163 -5.17 -5.65 7.83
CA GLN A 163 -5.85 -5.39 9.11
C GLN A 163 -7.02 -6.35 9.28
N THR A 164 -7.89 -6.40 8.28
CA THR A 164 -9.12 -7.18 8.29
C THR A 164 -8.84 -8.66 8.54
N VAL A 165 -7.91 -9.27 7.79
CA VAL A 165 -7.61 -10.72 7.93
C VAL A 165 -6.95 -11.06 9.27
N ARG A 166 -6.38 -10.07 9.97
CA ARG A 166 -5.82 -10.22 11.33
C ARG A 166 -6.82 -9.86 12.43
N GLY A 167 -8.09 -9.70 12.10
CA GLY A 167 -9.15 -9.35 13.06
C GLY A 167 -9.04 -7.92 13.62
N ARG A 168 -8.31 -7.04 12.94
CA ARG A 168 -8.21 -5.61 13.28
C ARG A 168 -9.14 -4.79 12.41
N GLU A 169 -9.41 -3.56 12.84
CA GLU A 169 -10.23 -2.65 12.06
C GLU A 169 -9.47 -2.17 10.81
N GLY A 170 -9.95 -2.62 9.65
CA GLY A 170 -9.53 -2.11 8.35
C GLY A 170 -10.09 -0.72 8.07
N MET A 171 -9.76 -0.19 6.89
CA MET A 171 -10.31 1.05 6.39
C MET A 171 -11.76 0.83 5.93
N GLY A 172 -12.69 1.66 6.39
CA GLY A 172 -14.07 1.66 5.91
C GLY A 172 -14.22 2.32 4.54
N GLY A 173 -15.40 2.19 3.91
CA GLY A 173 -15.68 2.80 2.60
C GLY A 173 -15.52 4.32 2.59
N ALA A 174 -16.05 5.00 3.61
CA ALA A 174 -15.93 6.44 3.75
C ALA A 174 -14.47 6.92 3.90
N GLU A 175 -13.65 6.18 4.66
CA GLU A 175 -12.23 6.47 4.83
C GLU A 175 -11.47 6.27 3.51
N MET A 176 -11.80 5.23 2.74
CA MET A 176 -11.20 4.97 1.43
C MET A 176 -11.56 6.09 0.43
N VAL A 177 -12.81 6.56 0.42
CA VAL A 177 -13.21 7.71 -0.42
C VAL A 177 -12.43 8.97 -0.06
N GLU A 178 -12.30 9.28 1.23
CA GLU A 178 -11.53 10.45 1.67
C GLU A 178 -10.05 10.32 1.32
N GLN A 179 -9.51 9.10 1.37
CA GLN A 179 -8.16 8.87 0.89
C GLN A 179 -8.02 9.13 -0.60
N VAL A 180 -8.88 8.56 -1.44
CA VAL A 180 -8.79 8.76 -2.90
C VAL A 180 -8.97 10.23 -3.25
N ARG A 181 -9.84 10.95 -2.54
CA ARG A 181 -9.99 12.41 -2.65
C ARG A 181 -8.68 13.14 -2.37
N ARG A 182 -7.95 12.77 -1.30
CA ARG A 182 -6.62 13.33 -1.02
C ARG A 182 -5.62 13.03 -2.12
N THR A 183 -5.56 11.78 -2.56
CA THR A 183 -4.63 11.37 -3.62
C THR A 183 -4.87 12.17 -4.90
N ILE A 184 -6.13 12.41 -5.27
CA ILE A 184 -6.50 13.28 -6.40
C ILE A 184 -6.00 14.72 -6.17
N ALA A 185 -6.23 15.29 -4.98
CA ALA A 185 -5.76 16.64 -4.65
C ALA A 185 -4.23 16.75 -4.70
N ALA A 186 -3.51 15.82 -4.08
CA ALA A 186 -2.05 15.78 -4.08
C ALA A 186 -1.48 15.69 -5.50
N LEU A 187 -2.04 14.81 -6.35
CA LEU A 187 -1.63 14.69 -7.75
C LEU A 187 -1.94 15.95 -8.58
N ARG A 188 -2.92 16.77 -8.18
CA ARG A 188 -3.16 18.09 -8.79
C ARG A 188 -2.21 19.17 -8.27
N GLY A 189 -1.38 18.87 -7.29
CA GLY A 189 -0.55 19.86 -6.61
C GLY A 189 -1.35 20.68 -5.58
N GLU A 190 -2.46 20.15 -5.07
CA GLU A 190 -3.32 20.77 -4.07
C GLU A 190 -3.16 20.12 -2.69
N GLY A 191 -3.31 20.90 -1.63
CA GLY A 191 -3.26 20.42 -0.24
C GLY A 191 -1.85 20.32 0.36
N PRO A 192 -1.74 19.97 1.65
CA PRO A 192 -0.45 19.89 2.36
C PRO A 192 0.46 18.80 1.78
N GLU A 193 -0.12 17.69 1.32
CA GLU A 193 0.60 16.62 0.62
C GLU A 193 1.28 17.12 -0.66
N ALA A 194 0.75 18.19 -1.28
CA ALA A 194 1.32 18.75 -2.48
C ALA A 194 2.60 19.58 -2.26
N ALA A 195 2.80 20.07 -1.03
CA ALA A 195 3.70 21.18 -0.73
C ALA A 195 5.17 20.80 -0.64
N THR A 196 5.53 19.52 -0.66
CA THR A 196 6.87 19.12 -0.21
C THR A 196 7.55 18.12 -1.13
N ALA A 197 8.59 18.59 -1.82
CA ALA A 197 9.70 17.77 -2.32
C ALA A 197 10.67 17.39 -1.16
N GLU A 198 10.12 17.14 0.03
CA GLU A 198 10.88 17.03 1.27
C GLU A 198 11.29 15.60 1.59
N GLU A 199 12.16 15.51 2.59
CA GLU A 199 12.58 14.32 3.31
C GLU A 199 11.44 13.31 3.50
N PRO A 200 11.71 11.99 3.35
CA PRO A 200 10.68 10.97 3.52
C PRO A 200 10.07 11.06 4.93
N LEU A 201 8.78 10.77 5.05
CA LEU A 201 8.08 10.71 6.34
C LEU A 201 8.79 9.75 7.32
N VAL A 202 9.43 8.72 6.77
CA VAL A 202 10.16 7.71 7.52
C VAL A 202 11.35 7.18 6.72
N THR A 203 12.45 7.01 7.42
CA THR A 203 13.67 6.33 7.02
C THR A 203 13.80 5.08 7.88
N VAL A 204 14.19 3.96 7.29
CA VAL A 204 14.39 2.69 8.02
C VAL A 204 15.74 2.14 7.61
N VAL A 205 16.59 1.82 8.58
CA VAL A 205 17.93 1.26 8.39
C VAL A 205 18.00 -0.07 9.12
N ALA A 206 18.29 -1.16 8.42
CA ALA A 206 18.59 -2.43 9.07
C ALA A 206 19.91 -2.36 9.85
N GLU A 207 19.85 -2.73 11.13
CA GLU A 207 20.98 -2.91 12.02
C GLU A 207 21.08 -4.39 12.42
N VAL A 208 22.13 -4.78 13.16
CA VAL A 208 22.26 -6.15 13.65
C VAL A 208 21.08 -6.47 14.59
N ASP A 209 20.23 -7.41 14.15
CA ASP A 209 19.04 -7.91 14.86
C ASP A 209 17.89 -6.91 15.07
N CYS A 210 17.88 -5.72 14.43
CA CYS A 210 16.78 -4.76 14.54
C CYS A 210 16.74 -3.76 13.37
N PHE A 211 15.78 -2.84 13.41
CA PHE A 211 15.70 -1.68 12.51
C PHE A 211 15.80 -0.38 13.29
N ASP A 212 16.68 0.52 12.85
CA ASP A 212 16.66 1.92 13.25
C ASP A 212 15.71 2.69 12.33
N VAL A 213 14.78 3.43 12.94
CA VAL A 213 13.70 4.13 12.25
C VAL A 213 13.77 5.61 12.60
N GLY A 214 14.04 6.43 11.60
CA GLY A 214 13.94 7.88 11.67
C GLY A 214 12.60 8.34 11.11
N LEU A 215 11.80 9.03 11.91
CA LEU A 215 10.66 9.81 11.44
C LEU A 215 11.17 11.17 10.97
N ARG A 216 10.45 11.81 10.05
CA ARG A 216 10.74 13.20 9.71
C ARG A 216 10.56 14.09 10.94
N ASP A 217 11.45 15.08 11.10
CA ASP A 217 11.56 15.86 12.34
C ASP A 217 10.25 16.58 12.73
N ASP A 218 9.53 17.11 11.74
CA ASP A 218 8.24 17.80 11.91
C ASP A 218 7.16 16.90 12.54
N ILE A 219 7.15 15.61 12.24
CA ILE A 219 6.17 14.66 12.77
C ILE A 219 6.27 14.58 14.29
N ALA A 220 7.49 14.50 14.81
CA ALA A 220 7.71 14.38 16.25
C ALA A 220 7.45 15.70 16.99
N GLU A 221 7.75 16.83 16.35
CA GLU A 221 7.58 18.17 16.92
C GLU A 221 6.10 18.60 16.91
N ASP A 222 5.44 18.48 15.76
CA ASP A 222 4.09 19.01 15.55
C ASP A 222 3.00 18.01 15.96
N HIS A 223 3.30 16.71 15.95
CA HIS A 223 2.32 15.64 16.15
C HIS A 223 2.77 14.55 17.15
N PRO A 224 3.19 14.90 18.38
CA PRO A 224 3.73 13.94 19.33
C PRO A 224 2.77 12.80 19.69
N GLY A 225 1.46 13.08 19.78
CA GLY A 225 0.44 12.05 20.06
C GLY A 225 0.23 11.04 18.93
N VAL A 226 0.58 11.41 17.69
CA VAL A 226 0.57 10.50 16.54
C VAL A 226 1.73 9.51 16.64
N VAL A 227 2.91 9.97 17.07
CA VAL A 227 4.08 9.10 17.30
C VAL A 227 3.80 8.07 18.40
N ASP A 228 3.16 8.48 19.50
CA ASP A 228 2.83 7.54 20.59
C ASP A 228 1.85 6.46 20.14
N ARG A 229 0.86 6.83 19.31
CA ARG A 229 -0.08 5.86 18.73
C ARG A 229 0.61 4.94 17.71
N LEU A 230 1.51 5.48 16.89
CA LEU A 230 2.33 4.70 15.96
C LEU A 230 3.10 3.62 16.70
N VAL A 231 3.80 3.99 17.78
CA VAL A 231 4.61 3.06 18.58
C VAL A 231 3.74 1.97 19.18
N ALA A 232 2.60 2.32 19.77
CA ALA A 232 1.68 1.34 20.35
C ALA A 232 1.14 0.37 19.28
N GLU A 233 0.65 0.90 18.16
CA GLU A 233 0.10 0.07 17.09
C GLU A 233 1.14 -0.77 16.35
N LEU A 234 2.39 -0.30 16.29
CA LEU A 234 3.51 -1.04 15.73
C LEU A 234 3.97 -2.15 16.67
N ALA A 235 4.04 -1.89 17.98
CA ALA A 235 4.38 -2.89 18.99
C ALA A 235 3.34 -4.02 19.05
N ASP A 236 2.07 -3.70 18.79
CA ASP A 236 1.01 -4.70 18.69
C ASP A 236 1.06 -5.49 17.38
N ARG A 237 2.00 -5.22 16.45
CA ARG A 237 2.07 -5.96 15.18
C ARG A 237 2.73 -7.31 15.38
N GLU A 238 2.08 -8.33 14.84
CA GLU A 238 2.67 -9.66 14.83
C GLU A 238 3.93 -9.68 13.95
N GLY A 239 4.98 -10.27 14.53
CA GLY A 239 6.33 -10.26 14.00
C GLY A 239 7.17 -9.06 14.43
N VAL A 240 6.60 -8.11 15.17
CA VAL A 240 7.33 -7.07 15.90
C VAL A 240 7.44 -7.54 17.35
N GLU A 241 8.66 -7.75 17.81
CA GLU A 241 8.94 -8.17 19.19
C GLU A 241 9.01 -6.97 20.13
N SER A 242 9.55 -5.84 19.65
CA SER A 242 9.60 -4.61 20.43
C SER A 242 9.67 -3.35 19.57
N VAL A 243 9.21 -2.24 20.13
CA VAL A 243 9.38 -0.89 19.58
C VAL A 243 9.85 0.02 20.71
N HIS A 244 11.02 0.61 20.54
CA HIS A 244 11.64 1.47 21.53
C HIS A 244 11.92 2.85 20.95
N ARG A 245 11.24 3.86 21.47
CA ARG A 245 11.54 5.26 21.15
C ARG A 245 12.75 5.71 21.96
N TYR A 246 13.82 6.13 21.28
CA TYR A 246 15.05 6.62 21.93
C TYR A 246 15.33 8.10 21.64
N GLY A 247 14.52 8.72 20.79
CA GLY A 247 14.49 10.16 20.55
C GLY A 247 13.10 10.64 20.14
N PRO A 248 12.89 11.96 19.95
CA PRO A 248 11.60 12.49 19.50
C PRO A 248 11.14 11.87 18.18
N ALA A 249 12.04 11.73 17.21
CA ALA A 249 11.77 11.18 15.89
C ALA A 249 12.47 9.84 15.64
N ALA A 250 12.96 9.14 16.67
CA ALA A 250 13.82 7.96 16.48
C ALA A 250 13.30 6.74 17.25
N LEU A 251 13.12 5.62 16.53
CA LEU A 251 12.64 4.34 17.06
C LEU A 251 13.63 3.23 16.71
N VAL A 252 13.85 2.31 17.63
CA VAL A 252 14.38 0.98 17.33
C VAL A 252 13.20 0.03 17.26
N VAL A 253 13.10 -0.74 16.18
CA VAL A 253 12.06 -1.73 15.98
C VAL A 253 12.72 -3.09 15.84
N ASP A 254 12.47 -3.96 16.81
CA ASP A 254 12.84 -5.37 16.71
C ASP A 254 11.69 -6.11 16.02
N ALA A 255 11.93 -6.57 14.80
CA ALA A 255 10.93 -7.24 14.00
C ALA A 255 11.61 -8.33 13.15
N PRO A 256 12.04 -9.45 13.77
CA PRO A 256 12.95 -10.40 13.13
C PRO A 256 12.29 -11.18 11.98
N SER A 257 10.96 -11.18 11.91
CA SER A 257 10.19 -11.74 10.80
C SER A 257 9.73 -10.69 9.78
N TRP A 258 10.13 -9.43 9.94
CA TRP A 258 9.83 -8.36 9.01
C TRP A 258 11.06 -8.03 8.16
N PRO A 259 10.92 -7.92 6.84
CA PRO A 259 11.91 -7.25 6.02
C PRO A 259 11.80 -5.72 6.17
N GLU A 260 12.92 -5.03 5.99
CA GLU A 260 13.04 -3.57 6.06
C GLU A 260 11.93 -2.84 5.28
N LEU A 261 11.66 -3.30 4.06
CA LEU A 261 10.66 -2.74 3.16
C LEU A 261 9.24 -2.82 3.73
N ARG A 262 8.90 -3.92 4.42
CA ARG A 262 7.60 -4.06 5.08
C ARG A 262 7.45 -3.03 6.18
N LEU A 263 8.46 -2.90 7.04
CA LEU A 263 8.44 -1.95 8.14
C LEU A 263 8.32 -0.51 7.59
N ARG A 264 9.13 -0.18 6.59
CA ARG A 264 9.10 1.12 5.92
C ARG A 264 7.74 1.43 5.31
N MET A 265 7.15 0.49 4.55
CA MET A 265 5.82 0.68 3.96
C MET A 265 4.73 0.82 5.03
N TRP A 266 4.77 -0.01 6.08
CA TRP A 266 3.82 0.06 7.18
C TRP A 266 3.86 1.44 7.82
N LEU A 267 5.05 1.92 8.17
CA LEU A 267 5.25 3.23 8.80
C LEU A 267 4.79 4.37 7.90
N ALA A 268 5.21 4.37 6.63
CA ALA A 268 4.86 5.42 5.68
C ALA A 268 3.33 5.52 5.46
N LEU A 269 2.66 4.39 5.23
CA LEU A 269 1.21 4.36 5.01
C LEU A 269 0.43 4.70 6.29
N TRP A 270 0.91 4.22 7.44
CA TRP A 270 0.29 4.53 8.72
C TRP A 270 0.37 6.02 9.02
N LEU A 271 1.53 6.66 8.80
CA LEU A 271 1.71 8.10 8.98
C LEU A 271 0.83 8.90 8.02
N GLN A 272 0.74 8.50 6.76
CA GLN A 272 -0.18 9.13 5.79
C GLN A 272 -1.65 9.06 6.22
N ARG A 273 -2.05 7.99 6.92
CA ARG A 273 -3.42 7.86 7.44
C ARG A 273 -3.68 8.77 8.65
N HIS A 274 -2.70 8.94 9.53
CA HIS A 274 -2.90 9.50 10.87
C HIS A 274 -2.33 10.89 11.11
N LEU A 275 -1.46 11.39 10.25
CA LEU A 275 -0.98 12.78 10.36
C LEU A 275 -2.12 13.75 10.05
N PRO A 276 -2.36 14.75 10.92
CA PRO A 276 -3.23 15.87 10.62
C PRO A 276 -2.74 16.58 9.36
N ARG A 277 -3.68 17.09 8.58
CA ARG A 277 -3.40 17.95 7.43
C ARG A 277 -2.96 19.34 7.87
#